data_AF-A0A0L0QQ64-F1
#
_entry.id   AF-A0A0L0QQ64-F1
#
_cell.length_a   1.000
_cell.length_b   1.000
_cell.length_c   1.000
_cell.angle_alpha   90.00
_cell.angle_beta   90.00
_cell.angle_gamma   90.00
#
_symmetry.space_group_name_H-M   'P 1'
#
loop_
_entity.id
_entity.type
_entity.pdbx_description
1 polymer ?
#
loop_
_entity_poly.entity_id
_entity_poly.type
_entity_poly.pdbx_seq_one_letter_code
_entity_poly.pdbx_strand_id
1 'polypeptide(L)'
;MVLEILKEERSLAEISSEHGIHVNQLRQWRKAALDHMPQLFERENKKVDHMKEEYEDQIENLYAEIGRLTTQLSRLKKSGIKD
;
A
#
# COMPACT_ATOMS: atom_id res chain seq x y z
N MET A 1 -28.37 -4.30 1.36
CA MET A 1 -28.41 -2.82 1.41
C MET A 1 -27.26 -2.15 0.64
N VAL A 2 -26.11 -1.77 1.23
CA VAL A 2 -25.10 -0.97 0.48
C VAL A 2 -24.53 -1.72 -0.74
N LEU A 3 -24.22 -3.01 -0.59
CA LEU A 3 -23.76 -3.84 -1.70
C LEU A 3 -24.77 -3.92 -2.85
N GLU A 4 -26.04 -3.98 -2.52
CA GLU A 4 -27.16 -4.05 -3.47
C GLU A 4 -27.33 -2.72 -4.24
N ILE A 5 -27.14 -1.59 -3.55
CA ILE A 5 -27.08 -0.26 -4.17
C ILE A 5 -25.90 -0.16 -5.15
N LEU A 6 -24.75 -0.74 -4.81
CA LEU A 6 -23.54 -0.72 -5.64
C LEU A 6 -23.59 -1.70 -6.82
N LYS A 7 -24.34 -2.79 -6.69
CA LYS A 7 -24.57 -3.76 -7.77
C LYS A 7 -25.43 -3.21 -8.90
N GLU A 8 -26.28 -2.23 -8.60
CA GLU A 8 -27.15 -1.54 -9.57
C GLU A 8 -28.08 -2.50 -10.36
N GLU A 9 -28.31 -3.71 -9.85
CA GLU A 9 -29.25 -4.71 -10.40
C GLU A 9 -30.72 -4.25 -10.27
N ARG A 10 -31.00 -3.33 -9.34
CA ARG A 10 -32.30 -2.71 -9.08
C ARG A 10 -32.14 -1.20 -8.96
N SER A 11 -33.17 -0.45 -9.35
CA SER A 11 -33.18 1.00 -9.20
C SER A 11 -33.27 1.42 -7.73
N LEU A 12 -32.78 2.63 -7.43
CA LEU A 12 -32.90 3.18 -6.07
C LEU A 12 -34.37 3.35 -5.63
N ALA A 13 -35.31 3.51 -6.57
CA ALA A 13 -36.72 3.63 -6.26
C ALA A 13 -37.32 2.29 -5.83
N GLU A 14 -36.95 1.19 -6.50
CA GLU A 14 -37.35 -0.17 -6.11
C GLU A 14 -36.78 -0.53 -4.74
N ILE A 15 -35.48 -0.28 -4.52
CA ILE A 15 -34.82 -0.50 -3.22
C ILE A 15 -35.47 0.36 -2.13
N SER A 16 -35.81 1.61 -2.47
CA SER A 16 -36.49 2.53 -1.54
C SER A 16 -37.86 2.00 -1.13
N SER A 17 -38.64 1.50 -2.09
CA SER A 17 -39.97 0.93 -1.87
C SER A 17 -39.92 -0.36 -1.08
N GLU A 18 -38.98 -1.26 -1.38
CA GLU A 18 -38.85 -2.56 -0.71
C GLU A 18 -38.42 -2.44 0.74
N HIS A 19 -37.46 -1.54 1.02
CA HIS A 19 -36.86 -1.43 2.35
C HIS A 19 -37.42 -0.27 3.18
N GLY A 20 -38.33 0.55 2.62
CA GLY A 20 -38.90 1.72 3.29
C GLY A 20 -37.88 2.83 3.58
N ILE A 21 -36.77 2.86 2.83
CA ILE A 21 -35.68 3.83 3.02
C ILE A 21 -35.78 4.89 1.94
N HIS A 22 -35.76 6.17 2.32
CA HIS A 22 -35.86 7.26 1.35
C HIS A 22 -34.68 7.25 0.34
N VAL A 23 -34.97 7.49 -0.94
CA VAL A 23 -33.97 7.47 -2.04
C VAL A 23 -32.73 8.34 -1.75
N ASN A 24 -32.91 9.50 -1.12
CA ASN A 24 -31.78 10.37 -0.75
C ASN A 24 -30.79 9.68 0.21
N GLN A 25 -31.26 8.86 1.14
CA GLN A 25 -30.41 8.12 2.08
C GLN A 25 -29.58 7.06 1.32
N LEU A 26 -30.22 6.36 0.38
CA LEU A 26 -29.54 5.39 -0.48
C LEU A 26 -28.46 6.06 -1.34
N ARG A 27 -28.72 7.25 -1.88
CA ARG A 27 -27.73 8.06 -2.61
C ARG A 27 -26.55 8.47 -1.73
N GLN A 28 -26.82 8.90 -0.50
CA GLN A 28 -25.75 9.25 0.45
C GLN A 28 -24.88 8.04 0.77
N TRP A 29 -25.47 6.87 1.01
CA TRP A 29 -24.71 5.65 1.26
C TRP A 29 -23.89 5.21 0.05
N ARG A 30 -24.44 5.29 -1.17
CA ARG A 30 -23.69 5.04 -2.41
C ARG A 30 -22.47 5.95 -2.50
N LYS A 31 -22.68 7.25 -2.28
CA LYS A 31 -21.61 8.25 -2.32
C LYS A 31 -20.53 7.95 -1.28
N ALA A 32 -20.91 7.76 -0.02
CA ALA A 32 -19.97 7.47 1.05
C ALA A 32 -19.16 6.19 0.77
N ALA A 33 -19.81 5.13 0.29
CA ALA A 33 -19.12 3.90 -0.06
C ALA A 33 -18.07 4.13 -1.16
N LEU A 34 -18.41 4.84 -2.22
CA LEU A 34 -17.49 5.12 -3.33
C LEU A 34 -16.35 6.07 -2.91
N ASP A 35 -16.65 7.10 -2.11
CA ASP A 35 -15.65 8.08 -1.65
C ASP A 35 -14.61 7.43 -0.72
N HIS A 36 -15.01 6.45 0.11
CA HIS A 36 -14.11 5.80 1.08
C HIS A 36 -13.51 4.47 0.61
N MET A 37 -14.04 3.84 -0.43
CA MET A 37 -13.56 2.55 -0.94
C MET A 37 -12.06 2.55 -1.33
N PRO A 38 -11.49 3.60 -1.97
CA PRO A 38 -10.06 3.63 -2.30
C PRO A 38 -9.15 3.47 -1.07
N GLN A 39 -9.57 4.01 0.09
CA GLN A 39 -8.79 3.96 1.33
C GLN A 39 -8.62 2.53 1.87
N LEU A 40 -9.49 1.60 1.47
CA LEU A 40 -9.37 0.18 1.84
C LEU A 40 -8.16 -0.47 1.16
N PHE A 41 -7.79 0.01 -0.04
CA PHE A 41 -6.66 -0.51 -0.82
C PHE A 41 -5.36 0.26 -0.55
N GLU A 42 -5.42 1.49 -0.04
CA GLU A 42 -4.24 2.26 0.38
C GLU A 42 -3.42 1.54 1.48
N ARG A 43 -4.08 0.79 2.38
CA ARG A 43 -3.38 0.04 3.44
C ARG A 43 -2.51 -1.09 2.90
N GLU A 44 -2.89 -1.66 1.76
CA GLU A 44 -2.10 -2.69 1.09
C GLU A 44 -0.85 -2.07 0.45
N ASN A 45 -0.99 -0.90 -0.16
CA ASN A 45 0.14 -0.15 -0.72
C ASN A 45 1.16 0.25 0.36
N LYS A 46 0.72 0.67 1.56
CA LYS A 46 1.64 1.02 2.65
C LYS A 46 2.53 -0.12 3.10
N LYS A 47 2.05 -1.36 3.09
CA LYS A 47 2.90 -2.53 3.41
C LYS A 47 3.97 -2.74 2.34
N VAL A 48 3.58 -2.63 1.07
CA VAL A 48 4.50 -2.75 -0.06
C VAL A 48 5.54 -1.63 -0.03
N ASP A 49 5.13 -0.41 0.28
CA ASP A 49 6.03 0.75 0.37
C ASP A 49 7.01 0.61 1.54
N HIS A 50 6.55 0.15 2.72
CA HIS A 50 7.45 -0.17 3.83
C HIS A 50 8.45 -1.28 3.48
N MET A 51 8.00 -2.33 2.79
CA MET A 51 8.91 -3.39 2.34
C MET A 51 9.96 -2.85 1.36
N LYS A 52 9.60 -1.93 0.47
CA LYS A 52 10.57 -1.28 -0.43
C LYS A 52 11.58 -0.46 0.34
N GLU A 53 11.13 0.34 1.31
CA GLU A 53 11.99 1.15 2.17
C GLU A 53 13.00 0.27 2.94
N GLU A 54 12.53 -0.81 3.57
CA GLU A 54 13.42 -1.77 4.25
C GLU A 54 14.42 -2.43 3.28
N TYR A 55 14.01 -2.73 2.05
CA TYR A 55 14.90 -3.28 1.02
C TYR A 55 15.95 -2.26 0.57
N GLU A 56 15.57 -0.99 0.39
CA GLU A 56 16.49 0.09 0.02
C GLU A 56 17.52 0.33 1.12
N ASP A 57 17.10 0.35 2.39
CA ASP A 57 17.99 0.44 3.56
C ASP A 57 18.99 -0.73 3.61
N GLN A 58 18.54 -1.96 3.34
CA GLN A 58 19.42 -3.13 3.28
C GLN A 58 20.47 -2.99 2.17
N ILE A 59 20.06 -2.51 0.99
CA ILE A 59 20.95 -2.30 -0.14
C ILE A 59 22.01 -1.25 0.19
N GLU A 60 21.62 -0.12 0.79
CA GLU A 60 22.56 0.93 1.18
C GLU A 60 23.60 0.41 2.17
N ASN A 61 23.15 -0.32 3.20
CA ASN A 61 24.03 -0.91 4.20
C ASN A 61 25.03 -1.91 3.60
N LEU A 62 24.58 -2.76 2.67
CA LEU A 62 25.45 -3.69 1.95
C LEU A 62 26.50 -2.96 1.10
N TYR A 63 26.12 -1.90 0.39
CA TYR A 63 27.09 -1.10 -0.37
C TYR A 63 28.11 -0.40 0.53
N ALA A 64 27.68 0.13 1.67
CA ALA A 64 28.59 0.73 2.66
C ALA A 64 29.59 -0.30 3.21
N GLU A 65 29.13 -1.52 3.50
CA GLU A 65 29.99 -2.62 3.96
C GLU A 65 31.02 -3.01 2.89
N ILE A 66 30.59 -3.16 1.63
CA ILE A 66 31.49 -3.44 0.50
C ILE A 66 32.57 -2.35 0.39
N GLY A 67 32.20 -1.08 0.52
CA GLY A 67 33.14 0.05 0.51
C GLY A 67 34.16 -0.02 1.66
N ARG A 68 33.71 -0.35 2.87
CA ARG A 68 34.57 -0.53 4.05
C ARG A 68 35.55 -1.68 3.86
N LEU A 69 35.05 -2.86 3.48
CA LEU A 69 35.85 -4.06 3.24
C LEU A 69 36.87 -3.84 2.13
N THR A 70 36.48 -3.19 1.02
CA THR A 70 37.39 -2.86 -0.09
C THR A 70 38.54 -1.95 0.38
N THR A 71 38.22 -0.96 1.22
CA THR A 71 39.22 -0.05 1.80
C THR A 71 40.18 -0.80 2.74
N GLN A 72 39.65 -1.65 3.61
CA GLN A 72 40.45 -2.48 4.53
C GLN A 72 41.40 -3.39 3.74
N LEU A 73 40.89 -4.07 2.71
CA LEU A 73 41.67 -4.97 1.86
C LEU A 73 42.75 -4.20 1.08
N SER A 74 42.46 -3.01 0.56
CA SER A 74 43.45 -2.14 -0.08
C SER A 74 44.57 -1.73 0.87
N ARG A 75 44.24 -1.42 2.14
CA ARG A 75 45.24 -1.13 3.17
C ARG A 75 46.11 -2.34 3.48
N LEU A 76 45.51 -3.52 3.67
CA LEU A 76 46.25 -4.77 3.94
C LEU A 76 47.22 -5.13 2.80
N LYS A 77 46.77 -5.00 1.55
CA LYS A 77 47.64 -5.18 0.38
C LYS A 77 48.80 -4.19 0.35
N LYS A 78 48.58 -2.94 0.77
CA LYS A 78 49.63 -1.90 0.85
C LYS A 78 50.58 -2.10 2.03
N SER A 79 50.11 -2.65 3.15
CA SER A 79 50.94 -2.89 4.34
C SER A 79 51.85 -4.11 4.24
N GLY A 80 51.86 -4.81 3.10
CA GLY A 80 52.89 -5.81 2.78
C GLY A 80 52.77 -7.13 3.54
N ILE A 81 51.61 -7.47 4.11
CA ILE A 81 51.36 -8.82 4.61
C ILE A 81 51.18 -9.72 3.37
N LYS A 82 52.29 -10.31 2.94
CA LYS A 82 52.31 -11.49 2.08
C LYS A 82 52.03 -12.70 2.98
N ASP A 83 51.27 -13.65 2.44
CA ASP A 83 51.10 -14.99 3.01
C ASP A 83 52.43 -15.63 3.43
#